data_AF-A0A0L8HTP9-F1
#
_entry.id   AF-A0A0L8HTP9-F1
#
_cell.length_a   1.000
_cell.length_b   1.000
_cell.length_c   1.000
_cell.angle_alpha   90.00
_cell.angle_beta   90.00
_cell.angle_gamma   90.00
#
_symmetry.space_group_name_H-M   'P 1'
#
loop_
_entity.id
_entity.type
_entity.pdbx_description
1 polymer ?
#
loop_
_entity_poly.entity_id
_entity_poly.type
_entity_poly.pdbx_seq_one_letter_code
_entity_poly.pdbx_strand_id
1 'polypeptide(L)'
;MSRNGPRIASLVRKAYRNSNWLEYLLLVLHGIRSTVKEEIATTPAELVYGTTLSLLGQMITSVAPKDNPDPANYIYRLRGYMSLLPFIALRSQYVTTNYPLNIQQGTQVFVRNDDIRPPFQPPHSGAFKVLCRTPKTRSASTA
;
A
#
# COMPACT_ATOMS: atom_id res chain seq x y z
N MET A 1 22.81 5.42 -0.45
CA MET A 1 22.79 5.91 0.94
C MET A 1 21.58 6.81 1.15
N SER A 2 20.43 6.21 1.48
CA SER A 2 19.20 6.93 1.84
C SER A 2 19.42 7.85 3.04
N ARG A 3 19.56 9.15 2.77
CA ARG A 3 19.85 10.22 3.76
C ARG A 3 18.81 10.33 4.89
N ASN A 4 17.63 9.71 4.73
CA ASN A 4 16.49 9.91 5.63
C ASN A 4 16.02 8.63 6.36
N GLY A 5 16.48 7.44 5.96
CA GLY A 5 16.12 6.16 6.59
C GLY A 5 16.27 6.13 8.12
N PRO A 6 17.42 6.50 8.70
CA PRO A 6 17.60 6.47 10.16
C PRO A 6 16.73 7.49 10.91
N ARG A 7 16.34 8.59 10.26
CA ARG A 7 15.46 9.61 10.86
C ARG A 7 14.02 9.13 10.97
N ILE A 8 13.49 8.47 9.94
CA ILE A 8 12.11 7.93 9.94
C ILE A 8 11.95 6.84 10.99
N ALA A 9 12.92 5.93 11.12
CA ALA A 9 12.89 4.87 12.13
C ALA A 9 12.82 5.43 13.57
N SER A 10 13.50 6.55 13.83
CA SER A 10 13.45 7.21 15.14
C SER A 10 12.09 7.87 15.43
N LEU A 11 11.43 8.42 14.40
CA LEU A 11 10.10 9.03 14.50
C LEU A 11 9.02 7.98 14.75
N VAL A 12 9.09 6.82 14.07
CA VAL A 12 8.19 5.68 14.31
C VAL A 12 8.30 5.19 15.76
N ARG A 13 9.52 5.07 16.29
CA ARG A 13 9.74 4.66 17.68
C ARG A 13 9.17 5.67 18.69
N LYS A 14 9.22 6.97 18.37
CA LYS A 14 8.61 8.04 19.19
C LYS A 14 7.08 8.05 19.09
N ALA A 15 6.52 7.83 17.90
CA ALA A 15 5.08 7.71 17.68
C ALA A 15 4.46 6.58 18.51
N TYR A 16 5.16 5.44 18.61
CA TYR A 16 4.68 4.28 19.37
C TYR A 16 4.71 4.49 20.90
N ARG A 17 5.59 5.38 21.40
CA ARG A 17 5.77 5.62 22.84
C ARG A 17 4.96 6.79 23.39
N ASN A 18 4.45 7.68 22.54
CA ASN A 18 3.80 8.92 22.95
C ASN A 18 2.33 8.97 22.51
N SER A 19 1.45 9.55 23.34
CA SER A 19 0.01 9.71 23.03
C SER A 19 -0.28 10.65 21.86
N ASN A 20 0.67 11.49 21.44
CA ASN A 20 0.56 12.41 20.30
C ASN A 20 0.94 11.75 18.96
N TRP A 21 0.47 10.52 18.74
CA TRP A 21 0.82 9.71 17.56
C TRP A 21 0.46 10.40 16.24
N LEU A 22 -0.57 11.26 16.21
CA LEU A 22 -1.00 12.01 15.03
C LEU A 22 0.08 12.94 14.47
N GLU A 23 0.80 13.65 15.34
CA GLU A 23 1.89 14.57 14.92
C GLU A 23 3.05 13.79 14.31
N TYR A 24 3.41 12.66 14.94
CA TYR A 24 4.46 11.79 14.42
C TYR A 24 4.03 11.04 13.16
N LEU A 25 2.75 10.69 13.03
CA LEU A 25 2.19 10.05 11.84
C LEU A 25 2.38 10.95 10.60
N LEU A 26 2.05 12.24 10.72
CA LEU A 26 2.22 13.20 9.64
C LEU A 26 3.69 13.30 9.20
N LEU A 27 4.61 13.35 10.17
CA LEU A 27 6.06 13.37 9.92
C LEU A 27 6.56 12.08 9.26
N VAL A 28 6.09 10.91 9.72
CA VAL A 28 6.48 9.61 9.16
C VAL A 28 5.95 9.46 7.73
N LEU A 29 4.69 9.81 7.48
CA LEU A 29 4.10 9.78 6.13
C LEU A 29 4.81 10.74 5.18
N HIS A 30 5.17 11.93 5.65
CA HIS A 30 5.96 12.88 4.86
C HIS A 30 7.37 12.34 4.56
N GLY A 31 8.01 11.72 5.56
CA GLY A 31 9.30 11.05 5.38
C GLY A 31 9.26 9.95 4.32
N ILE A 32 8.27 9.06 4.38
CA ILE A 32 8.08 7.98 3.40
C ILE A 32 7.89 8.53 1.97
N ARG A 33 7.15 9.63 1.82
CA ARG A 33 6.92 10.23 0.50
C ARG A 33 8.13 10.97 -0.06
N SER A 34 9.00 11.49 0.79
CA SER A 34 10.22 12.21 0.42
C SER A 34 11.47 11.32 0.37
N THR A 35 11.39 10.05 0.78
CA THR A 35 12.51 9.11 0.63
C THR A 35 12.70 8.71 -0.82
N VAL A 36 13.91 8.86 -1.32
CA VAL A 36 14.33 8.33 -2.62
C VAL A 36 14.36 6.81 -2.53
N LYS A 37 13.64 6.15 -3.44
CA LYS A 37 13.75 4.71 -3.61
C LYS A 37 14.94 4.42 -4.53
N GLU A 38 15.99 3.82 -3.98
CA GLU A 38 17.27 3.63 -4.70
C GLU A 38 17.12 2.82 -6.01
N GLU A 39 16.16 1.89 -6.10
CA GLU A 39 15.89 1.11 -7.32
C GLU A 39 15.39 1.94 -8.51
N ILE A 40 14.67 3.04 -8.25
CA ILE A 40 14.01 3.87 -9.28
C ILE A 40 14.68 5.25 -9.34
N ALA A 41 15.58 5.55 -8.40
CA ALA A 41 16.24 6.86 -8.24
C ALA A 41 15.28 8.05 -8.11
N THR A 42 14.01 7.82 -7.77
CA THR A 42 12.98 8.84 -7.59
C THR A 42 12.31 8.72 -6.21
N THR A 43 11.70 9.81 -5.75
CA THR A 43 10.84 9.83 -4.57
C THR A 43 9.38 9.52 -4.93
N PRO A 44 8.59 8.90 -4.03
CA PRO A 44 7.15 8.75 -4.25
C PRO A 44 6.43 10.07 -4.48
N ALA A 45 6.89 11.16 -3.88
CA ALA A 45 6.37 12.51 -4.10
C ALA A 45 6.56 12.98 -5.55
N GLU A 46 7.76 12.82 -6.10
CA GLU A 46 8.06 13.18 -7.49
C GLU A 46 7.27 12.31 -8.47
N LEU A 47 7.05 11.03 -8.16
CA LEU A 47 6.26 10.15 -9.03
C LEU A 47 4.77 10.51 -9.09
N VAL A 48 4.20 10.98 -7.97
CA VAL A 48 2.77 11.30 -7.88
C VAL A 48 2.48 12.74 -8.27
N TYR A 49 3.31 13.69 -7.84
CA TYR A 49 3.07 15.12 -8.00
C TYR A 49 3.97 15.77 -9.07
N GLY A 50 4.95 15.06 -9.61
CA GLY A 50 5.95 15.63 -10.53
C GLY A 50 6.96 16.55 -9.85
N THR A 51 6.86 16.72 -8.53
CA THR A 51 7.70 17.64 -7.73
C THR A 51 8.15 16.99 -6.44
N THR A 52 9.31 17.40 -5.92
CA THR A 52 9.75 17.00 -4.58
C THR A 52 8.83 17.60 -3.52
N LEU A 53 8.45 16.81 -2.52
CA LEU A 53 7.72 17.32 -1.36
C LEU A 53 8.65 18.23 -0.55
N SER A 54 8.39 19.53 -0.59
CA SER A 54 9.04 20.49 0.30
C SER A 54 8.70 20.18 1.75
N LEU A 55 9.68 20.25 2.65
CA LEU A 55 9.46 20.08 4.08
C LEU A 55 8.39 21.10 4.55
N LEU A 56 7.57 20.77 5.55
CA LEU A 56 6.54 21.68 6.09
C LEU A 56 7.06 23.10 6.41
N GLY A 57 8.34 23.24 6.80
CA GLY A 57 8.98 24.54 7.02
C GLY A 57 9.47 25.27 5.76
N GLN A 58 9.57 24.60 4.61
CA GLN A 58 9.86 25.19 3.31
C GLN A 58 8.60 25.57 2.52
N MET A 59 7.42 25.05 2.89
CA MET A 59 6.14 25.41 2.25
C MET A 59 5.61 26.79 2.66
N ILE A 60 6.20 27.44 3.67
CA ILE A 60 5.83 28.81 4.05
C ILE A 60 6.51 29.78 3.09
N THR A 61 6.04 29.79 1.84
CA THR A 61 6.30 30.90 0.94
C THR A 61 5.16 31.88 1.15
N SER A 62 5.45 33.18 1.36
CA SER A 62 4.41 34.20 1.46
C SER A 62 3.66 34.27 0.13
N VAL A 63 2.51 33.60 0.03
CA VAL A 63 1.63 33.72 -1.12
C VAL A 63 1.07 35.14 -1.10
N ALA A 64 1.36 35.92 -2.14
CA ALA A 64 0.71 37.21 -2.32
C ALA A 64 -0.81 36.98 -2.45
N PRO A 65 -1.67 37.81 -1.83
CA PRO A 65 -3.11 37.55 -1.70
C PRO A 65 -3.92 37.57 -3.00
N LYS A 66 -3.27 37.52 -4.18
CA LYS A 66 -3.90 37.52 -5.49
C LYS A 66 -4.14 36.12 -6.08
N ASP A 67 -3.52 35.08 -5.53
CA ASP A 67 -3.63 33.72 -6.04
C ASP A 67 -4.47 32.83 -5.11
N ASN A 68 -5.73 33.21 -4.88
CA ASN A 68 -6.69 32.33 -4.24
C ASN A 68 -7.57 31.71 -5.34
N PRO A 69 -7.14 30.62 -6.01
CA PRO A 69 -7.95 30.00 -7.05
C PRO A 69 -9.24 29.46 -6.42
N ASP A 70 -10.35 29.66 -7.12
CA ASP A 70 -11.65 29.09 -6.74
C ASP A 70 -11.53 27.58 -6.50
N PRO A 71 -11.88 27.09 -5.29
CA PRO A 71 -11.75 25.67 -4.94
C PRO A 71 -12.50 24.75 -5.89
N ALA A 72 -13.61 25.20 -6.50
CA ALA A 72 -14.36 24.40 -7.46
C ALA A 72 -13.56 24.13 -8.75
N ASN A 73 -12.85 25.15 -9.26
CA ASN A 73 -12.00 25.04 -10.44
C ASN A 73 -10.77 24.13 -10.18
N TYR A 74 -10.21 24.19 -8.96
CA TYR A 74 -9.15 23.27 -8.55
C TYR A 74 -9.60 21.80 -8.56
N ILE A 75 -10.77 21.52 -7.99
CA ILE A 75 -11.35 20.16 -7.96
C ILE A 75 -11.62 19.65 -9.37
N TYR A 76 -12.12 20.51 -10.26
CA TYR A 76 -12.37 20.16 -11.67
C TYR A 76 -11.08 19.74 -12.38
N ARG A 77 -10.02 20.54 -12.25
CA ARG A 77 -8.70 20.23 -12.82
C ARG A 77 -8.09 18.96 -12.23
N LEU A 78 -8.22 18.77 -10.92
CA LEU A 78 -7.71 17.58 -10.23
C LEU A 78 -8.39 16.31 -10.72
N ARG A 79 -9.71 16.32 -10.91
CA ARG A 79 -10.45 15.20 -11.52
C ARG A 79 -9.95 14.89 -12.92
N GLY A 80 -9.69 15.92 -13.73
CA GLY A 80 -9.09 15.78 -15.06
C GLY A 80 -7.74 15.07 -15.00
N TYR A 81 -6.82 15.52 -14.15
CA TYR A 81 -5.50 14.88 -14.00
C TYR A 81 -5.60 13.45 -13.49
N MET A 82 -6.45 13.18 -12.48
CA MET A 82 -6.64 11.84 -11.94
C MET A 82 -7.23 10.87 -12.96
N SER A 83 -8.09 11.35 -13.86
CA SER A 83 -8.65 10.52 -14.96
C SER A 83 -7.62 10.13 -16.02
N LEU A 84 -6.51 10.89 -16.12
CA LEU A 84 -5.45 10.66 -17.10
C LEU A 84 -4.30 9.78 -16.56
N LEU A 85 -4.30 9.47 -15.25
CA LEU A 85 -3.25 8.64 -14.67
C LEU A 85 -3.42 7.18 -15.16
N PRO A 86 -2.39 6.59 -15.79
CA PRO A 86 -2.46 5.20 -16.22
C PRO A 86 -2.52 4.28 -15.01
N PHE A 87 -3.25 3.17 -15.15
CA PHE A 87 -3.21 2.09 -14.18
C PHE A 87 -1.79 1.53 -14.11
N ILE A 88 -1.13 1.67 -12.95
CA ILE A 88 0.15 1.01 -12.70
C ILE A 88 -0.15 -0.46 -12.46
N ALA A 89 0.20 -1.30 -13.44
CA ALA A 89 0.12 -2.75 -13.29
C ALA A 89 0.89 -3.18 -12.03
N LEU A 90 0.23 -3.93 -11.16
CA LEU A 90 0.87 -4.59 -10.03
C LEU A 90 2.06 -5.40 -10.55
N ARG A 91 3.25 -5.16 -9.96
CA ARG A 91 4.47 -5.89 -10.30
C ARG A 91 4.20 -7.39 -10.22
N SER A 92 4.41 -8.11 -11.33
CA SER A 92 4.33 -9.57 -11.34
C SER A 92 5.38 -10.11 -10.37
N GLN A 93 4.92 -10.61 -9.23
CA GLN A 93 5.78 -11.27 -8.27
C GLN A 93 5.98 -12.71 -8.72
N TYR A 94 7.20 -13.04 -9.15
CA TYR A 94 7.65 -14.40 -9.33
C TYR A 94 7.98 -14.96 -7.94
N VAL A 95 6.98 -15.51 -7.27
CA VAL A 95 7.18 -16.33 -6.08
C VAL A 95 7.29 -17.77 -6.55
N THR A 96 8.44 -18.40 -6.33
CA THR A 96 8.59 -19.85 -6.51
C THR A 96 7.76 -20.54 -5.45
N THR A 97 6.58 -20.98 -5.84
CA THR A 97 5.68 -21.70 -4.94
C THR A 97 6.14 -23.17 -4.85
N ASN A 98 6.83 -23.52 -3.77
CA ASN A 98 7.19 -24.89 -3.44
C ASN A 98 5.97 -25.60 -2.82
N TYR A 99 4.98 -25.93 -3.64
CA TYR A 99 3.89 -26.81 -3.23
C TYR A 99 4.05 -28.17 -3.93
N PRO A 100 3.71 -29.29 -3.27
CA PRO A 100 3.79 -30.61 -3.92
C PRO A 100 2.94 -30.63 -5.21
N LEU A 101 3.49 -31.20 -6.29
CA LEU A 101 2.84 -31.25 -7.62
C LEU A 101 1.40 -31.79 -7.55
N ASN A 102 1.15 -32.70 -6.63
CA ASN A 102 -0.12 -33.39 -6.47
C ASN A 102 -1.29 -32.45 -6.10
N ILE A 103 -0.99 -31.25 -5.60
CA ILE A 103 -2.02 -30.25 -5.31
C ILE A 103 -2.73 -29.82 -6.61
N GLN A 104 -2.05 -29.81 -7.76
CA GLN A 104 -2.70 -29.52 -9.05
C GLN A 104 -3.78 -30.57 -9.42
N GLN A 105 -3.56 -31.83 -9.05
CA GLN A 105 -4.46 -32.95 -9.34
C GLN A 105 -5.49 -33.22 -8.22
N GLY A 106 -5.31 -32.65 -7.03
CA GLY A 106 -6.19 -32.89 -5.88
C GLY A 106 -7.66 -32.59 -6.15
N THR A 107 -8.54 -33.54 -5.83
CA THR A 107 -10.00 -33.45 -6.01
C THR A 107 -10.68 -32.62 -4.92
N GLN A 108 -10.09 -32.60 -3.73
CA GLN A 108 -10.62 -31.94 -2.54
C GLN A 108 -9.62 -30.93 -1.99
N VAL A 109 -10.12 -29.82 -1.43
CA VAL A 109 -9.33 -28.78 -0.76
C VAL A 109 -9.99 -28.38 0.55
N PHE A 110 -9.17 -28.09 1.56
CA PHE A 110 -9.61 -27.49 2.81
C PHE A 110 -9.47 -25.97 2.71
N VAL A 111 -10.53 -25.24 3.06
CA VAL A 111 -10.56 -23.76 2.96
C VAL A 111 -10.26 -23.17 4.32
N ARG A 112 -9.32 -22.22 4.39
CA ARG A 112 -8.98 -21.54 5.64
C ARG A 112 -10.06 -20.52 6.00
N ASN A 113 -10.53 -20.54 7.24
CA ASN A 113 -11.39 -19.51 7.81
C ASN A 113 -10.50 -18.52 8.57
N ASP A 114 -10.46 -17.27 8.10
CA ASP A 114 -9.65 -16.18 8.69
C ASP A 114 -10.42 -15.30 9.67
N ASP A 115 -11.64 -15.69 10.04
CA ASP A 115 -12.41 -15.03 11.09
C ASP A 115 -11.74 -15.17 12.47
N ILE A 116 -12.16 -14.35 13.43
CA ILE A 116 -11.74 -14.47 14.83
C ILE A 116 -12.35 -15.77 15.39
N ARG A 117 -11.51 -16.78 15.57
CA ARG A 117 -11.94 -18.11 16.04
C ARG A 117 -11.83 -18.22 17.56
N PRO A 118 -12.82 -18.82 18.25
CA PRO A 118 -12.65 -19.27 19.63
C PRO A 118 -11.59 -20.38 19.75
N PRO A 119 -11.11 -20.66 20.98
CA PRO A 119 -10.14 -21.71 21.24
C PRO A 119 -10.62 -23.07 20.71
N PHE A 120 -9.67 -23.89 20.24
CA PHE A 120 -9.89 -25.26 19.75
C PHE A 120 -10.78 -25.43 18.51
N GLN A 121 -11.10 -24.35 17.78
CA GLN A 121 -11.71 -24.49 16.45
C GLN A 121 -10.64 -24.72 15.37
N PRO A 122 -10.89 -25.67 14.43
CA PRO A 122 -9.96 -25.92 13.35
C PRO A 122 -9.85 -24.69 12.44
N PRO A 123 -8.64 -24.31 11.99
CA PRO A 123 -8.44 -23.15 11.14
C PRO A 123 -8.95 -23.34 9.72
N HIS A 124 -9.21 -24.58 9.33
CA HIS A 124 -9.71 -24.94 8.01
C HIS A 124 -11.08 -25.59 8.12
N SER A 125 -12.00 -25.12 7.29
CA SER A 125 -13.25 -25.80 6.98
C SER A 125 -12.96 -27.05 6.14
N GLY A 126 -13.86 -28.04 6.25
CA GLY A 126 -13.70 -29.41 5.73
C GLY A 126 -13.35 -29.55 4.24
N ALA A 127 -13.41 -30.78 3.75
CA ALA A 127 -13.01 -31.08 2.37
C ALA A 127 -14.06 -30.59 1.36
N PHE A 128 -13.75 -29.53 0.62
CA PHE A 128 -14.57 -29.03 -0.47
C PHE A 128 -14.12 -29.60 -1.81
N LYS A 129 -15.06 -29.86 -2.71
CA LYS A 129 -14.76 -30.33 -4.06
C LYS A 129 -14.26 -29.17 -4.92
N VAL A 130 -13.13 -29.35 -5.61
CA VAL A 130 -12.59 -28.38 -6.56
C VAL A 130 -13.41 -28.39 -7.85
N LEU A 131 -13.97 -27.23 -8.24
CA LEU A 131 -14.73 -27.06 -9.47
C LEU A 131 -13.85 -26.61 -10.63
N CYS A 132 -13.06 -25.55 -10.44
CA CYS A 132 -12.19 -24.98 -11.47
C CYS A 132 -10.77 -24.75 -10.93
N ARG A 133 -9.80 -24.76 -11.84
CA ARG A 133 -8.37 -24.61 -11.53
C ARG A 133 -7.76 -23.56 -12.44
N THR A 134 -7.01 -22.63 -11.87
CA THR A 134 -6.07 -21.74 -12.58
C THR A 134 -4.65 -22.03 -12.07
N PRO A 135 -3.59 -21.44 -12.67
CA PRO A 135 -2.22 -21.65 -12.19
C PRO A 135 -2.00 -21.29 -10.71
N LYS A 136 -2.81 -20.37 -10.15
CA LYS A 136 -2.64 -19.89 -8.76
C LYS A 136 -3.89 -20.06 -7.87
N THR A 137 -5.08 -20.19 -8.46
CA THR A 137 -6.34 -20.21 -7.70
C THR A 137 -7.15 -21.46 -7.99
N ARG A 138 -7.98 -21.87 -7.02
CA ARG A 138 -8.99 -22.92 -7.18
C ARG A 138 -10.33 -22.42 -6.69
N SER A 139 -11.39 -22.71 -7.42
CA SER A 139 -12.76 -22.53 -6.94
C SER A 139 -13.23 -23.84 -6.30
N ALA A 140 -13.91 -23.71 -5.17
CA ALA A 140 -14.47 -24.84 -4.45
C ALA A 140 -15.92 -24.52 -4.10
N SER A 141 -16.80 -25.52 -4.15
CA SER A 141 -18.20 -25.39 -3.75
C SER A 141 -18.44 -26.18 -2.49
N THR A 142 -19.20 -25.59 -1.57
CA THR A 142 -19.95 -26.32 -0.56
C THR A 142 -20.98 -27.18 -1.30
N ALA A 143 -21.11 -28.45 -0.93
CA ALA A 143 -22.22 -29.27 -1.38
C ALA A 143 -23.55 -28.70 -0.85
#